data_AF-A0A372M5J4-F1
#
_entry.id   AF-A0A372M5J4-F1
#
_cell.length_a   1.000
_cell.length_b   1.000
_cell.length_c   1.000
_cell.angle_alpha   90.00
_cell.angle_beta   90.00
_cell.angle_gamma   90.00
#
_symmetry.space_group_name_H-M   'P 1'
#
loop_
_entity.id
_entity.type
_entity.pdbx_description
1 polymer ?
#
loop_
_entity_poly.entity_id
_entity_poly.type
_entity_poly.pdbx_seq_one_letter_code
_entity_poly.pdbx_strand_id
1 'polypeptide(L)'
;MECGSTRAVHPHAMTRPTHRSVVLMFPGTGAQHRRMAAGLYGPEPAFTAAVDAVLAELGAEGEAVRADWLADSPAVPLDSDSRAAPLLFAVDYAMGRLVESWGVRPGAYLGHSMGEFAAAVLAGVFRLDDAVRLLRERVRMQRTTPAGGMLAVAAAEREVTRYVGDGVVVGAVNGPRHTVLSGPRGPLHAVAERLAADGRTFRRLATHTPYHSPALEPLVLGTRELIGAMRLSVPRTDLYSAYTAGLLSEPEAVDADFWAVQPTAPVLFWPTLDRVLRDGDRLLVEAGPSQSLSAPARGHPAVRSGRSAVLAAL
;
A
#
# COMPACT_ATOMS: atom_id res chain seq x y z
N MET A 1 -5.06 -47.67 -49.40
CA MET A 1 -3.68 -47.56 -48.87
C MET A 1 -3.41 -46.08 -48.64
N GLU A 2 -3.22 -45.75 -47.38
CA GLU A 2 -3.31 -44.40 -46.81
C GLU A 2 -2.20 -43.46 -47.27
N CYS A 3 -2.58 -42.23 -47.62
CA CYS A 3 -1.67 -41.13 -47.89
C CYS A 3 -1.44 -40.38 -46.57
N GLY A 4 -0.28 -40.60 -45.94
CA GLY A 4 0.11 -39.96 -44.70
C GLY A 4 0.45 -38.47 -44.90
N SER A 5 -0.43 -37.60 -44.42
CA SER A 5 -0.18 -36.16 -44.31
C SER A 5 0.73 -35.89 -43.10
N THR A 6 2.00 -35.60 -43.35
CA THR A 6 2.91 -35.07 -42.32
C THR A 6 2.60 -33.59 -42.11
N ARG A 7 1.81 -33.31 -41.07
CA ARG A 7 1.61 -31.95 -40.56
C ARG A 7 2.94 -31.42 -40.02
N ALA A 8 3.51 -30.41 -40.68
CA ALA A 8 4.65 -29.69 -40.17
C ALA A 8 4.27 -29.02 -38.84
N VAL A 9 4.90 -29.46 -37.75
CA VAL A 9 4.80 -28.82 -36.45
C VAL A 9 5.53 -27.49 -36.56
N HIS A 10 4.79 -26.39 -36.61
CA HIS A 10 5.36 -25.06 -36.42
C HIS A 10 6.01 -25.04 -35.03
N PRO A 11 7.34 -24.81 -34.91
CA PRO A 11 7.94 -24.63 -33.61
C PRO A 11 7.27 -23.43 -32.98
N HIS A 12 6.52 -23.67 -31.89
CA HIS A 12 6.15 -22.60 -30.97
C HIS A 12 7.42 -21.81 -30.71
N ALA A 13 7.40 -20.53 -31.08
CA ALA A 13 8.45 -19.60 -30.70
C ALA A 13 8.61 -19.74 -29.19
N MET A 14 9.68 -20.41 -28.75
CA MET A 14 10.09 -20.42 -27.37
C MET A 14 10.33 -18.96 -27.05
N THR A 15 9.37 -18.33 -26.39
CA THR A 15 9.55 -17.03 -25.79
C THR A 15 10.77 -17.15 -24.90
N ARG A 16 11.86 -16.50 -25.29
CA ARG A 16 13.02 -16.33 -24.40
C ARG A 16 12.45 -15.87 -23.05
N PRO A 17 12.87 -16.45 -21.91
CA PRO A 17 12.44 -15.95 -20.62
C PRO A 17 12.81 -14.47 -20.56
N THR A 18 11.81 -13.60 -20.62
CA THR A 18 12.01 -12.19 -20.35
C THR A 18 12.29 -12.14 -18.85
N HIS A 19 13.56 -11.93 -18.48
CA HIS A 19 13.98 -11.85 -17.08
C HIS A 19 13.47 -10.52 -16.49
N ARG A 20 12.17 -10.45 -16.23
CA ARG A 20 11.52 -9.28 -15.61
C ARG A 20 11.95 -9.24 -14.15
N SER A 21 12.46 -8.09 -13.73
CA SER A 21 12.72 -7.84 -12.32
C SER A 21 11.39 -7.85 -11.56
N VAL A 22 11.33 -8.57 -10.45
CA VAL A 22 10.14 -8.58 -9.58
C VAL A 22 10.08 -7.28 -8.79
N VAL A 23 8.89 -6.70 -8.67
CA VAL A 23 8.59 -5.59 -7.76
C VAL A 23 7.45 -6.03 -6.86
N LEU A 24 7.68 -6.08 -5.54
CA LEU A 24 6.57 -6.32 -4.61
C LEU A 24 5.91 -4.99 -4.26
N MET A 25 4.58 -4.98 -4.40
CA MET A 25 3.73 -3.83 -4.11
C MET A 25 2.91 -4.10 -2.85
N PHE A 26 2.92 -3.20 -1.88
CA PHE A 26 2.23 -3.37 -0.61
C PHE A 26 1.08 -2.37 -0.49
N PRO A 27 -0.18 -2.85 -0.34
CA PRO A 27 -1.34 -1.98 -0.25
C PRO A 27 -1.39 -1.18 1.06
N GLY A 28 -2.27 -0.19 1.13
CA GLY A 28 -2.47 0.64 2.32
C GLY A 28 -3.78 0.36 3.05
N THR A 29 -4.09 1.19 4.04
CA THR A 29 -5.38 1.17 4.75
C THR A 29 -6.56 1.23 3.77
N GLY A 30 -7.57 0.39 4.00
CA GLY A 30 -8.71 0.17 3.10
C GLY A 30 -8.62 -1.15 2.34
N ALA A 31 -7.47 -1.83 2.37
CA ALA A 31 -7.28 -3.18 1.82
C ALA A 31 -7.73 -4.29 2.77
N GLN A 32 -7.95 -3.97 4.06
CA GLN A 32 -8.31 -4.97 5.05
C GLN A 32 -9.70 -5.55 4.80
N HIS A 33 -9.87 -6.82 5.15
CA HIS A 33 -11.16 -7.48 5.18
C HIS A 33 -11.15 -8.63 6.18
N ARG A 34 -12.34 -9.16 6.48
CA ARG A 34 -12.49 -10.28 7.40
C ARG A 34 -11.68 -11.49 6.95
N ARG A 35 -10.95 -12.11 7.89
CA ARG A 35 -10.09 -13.29 7.69
C ARG A 35 -9.03 -13.13 6.57
N MET A 36 -8.61 -11.90 6.27
CA MET A 36 -7.62 -11.66 5.22
C MET A 36 -6.33 -12.45 5.47
N ALA A 37 -5.84 -13.16 4.45
CA ALA A 37 -4.67 -14.05 4.52
C ALA A 37 -4.71 -15.11 5.65
N ALA A 38 -5.81 -15.30 6.38
CA ALA A 38 -5.87 -16.18 7.55
C ALA A 38 -5.66 -17.66 7.20
N GLY A 39 -5.94 -18.06 5.95
CA GLY A 39 -5.66 -19.41 5.46
C GLY A 39 -4.16 -19.75 5.35
N LEU A 40 -3.28 -18.75 5.34
CA LEU A 40 -1.83 -18.94 5.36
C LEU A 40 -1.28 -19.08 6.79
N TYR A 41 -2.01 -18.60 7.80
CA TYR A 41 -1.59 -18.64 9.19
C TYR A 41 -1.73 -20.06 9.78
N GLY A 42 -0.60 -20.68 10.13
CA GLY A 42 -0.47 -22.09 10.49
C GLY A 42 0.15 -22.92 9.36
N PRO A 43 -0.51 -23.07 8.19
CA PRO A 43 0.00 -23.88 7.07
C PRO A 43 1.29 -23.37 6.44
N GLU A 44 1.51 -22.05 6.38
CA GLU A 44 2.72 -21.45 5.80
C GLU A 44 3.67 -20.96 6.92
N PRO A 45 4.78 -21.66 7.21
CA PRO A 45 5.64 -21.35 8.36
C PRO A 45 6.29 -19.96 8.28
N ALA A 46 6.75 -19.55 7.08
CA ALA A 46 7.39 -18.25 6.88
C ALA A 46 6.42 -17.09 7.12
N PHE A 47 5.18 -17.23 6.63
CA PHE A 47 4.11 -16.26 6.86
C PHE A 47 3.73 -16.19 8.35
N THR A 48 3.52 -17.36 8.96
CA THR A 48 3.14 -17.47 10.38
C THR A 48 4.17 -16.82 11.29
N ALA A 49 5.46 -17.13 11.11
CA ALA A 49 6.53 -16.55 11.91
C ALA A 49 6.64 -15.03 11.73
N ALA A 50 6.40 -14.51 10.52
CA ALA A 50 6.45 -13.07 10.26
C ALA A 50 5.27 -12.32 10.89
N VAL A 51 4.06 -12.87 10.83
CA VAL A 51 2.90 -12.33 11.55
C VAL A 51 3.13 -12.35 13.06
N ASP A 52 3.61 -13.48 13.59
CA ASP A 52 3.88 -13.63 15.01
C ASP A 52 4.92 -12.63 15.52
N ALA A 53 5.98 -12.38 14.75
CA ALA A 53 7.00 -11.39 15.10
C ALA A 53 6.42 -9.97 15.24
N VAL A 54 5.52 -9.58 14.34
CA VAL A 54 4.85 -8.27 14.40
C VAL A 54 3.90 -8.18 15.58
N LEU A 55 3.04 -9.18 15.77
CA LEU A 55 2.02 -9.15 16.81
C LEU A 55 2.64 -9.30 18.21
N ALA A 56 3.74 -10.03 18.36
CA ALA A 56 4.45 -10.15 19.63
C ALA A 56 4.99 -8.79 20.11
N GLU A 57 5.49 -7.95 19.20
CA GLU A 57 5.99 -6.60 19.53
C GLU A 57 4.87 -5.64 19.97
N LEU A 58 3.61 -5.95 19.66
CA LEU A 58 2.43 -5.24 20.18
C LEU A 58 1.96 -5.76 21.55
N GLY A 59 2.53 -6.85 22.06
CA GLY A 59 2.16 -7.45 23.34
C GLY A 59 0.67 -7.84 23.41
N ALA A 60 -0.01 -7.48 24.50
CA ALA A 60 -1.43 -7.78 24.70
C ALA A 60 -2.34 -7.19 23.59
N GLU A 61 -1.96 -6.07 22.97
CA GLU A 61 -2.71 -5.53 21.84
C GLU A 61 -2.59 -6.43 20.61
N GLY A 62 -1.41 -7.00 20.37
CA GLY A 62 -1.19 -7.96 19.28
C GLY A 62 -1.95 -9.27 19.47
N GLU A 63 -2.06 -9.76 20.71
CA GLU A 63 -2.90 -10.91 21.05
C GLU A 63 -4.38 -10.61 20.74
N ALA A 64 -4.88 -9.43 21.13
CA ALA A 64 -6.24 -9.01 20.83
C ALA A 64 -6.48 -8.85 19.31
N VAL A 65 -5.52 -8.27 18.58
CA VAL A 65 -5.57 -8.19 17.10
C VAL A 65 -5.65 -9.57 16.48
N ARG A 66 -4.83 -10.52 16.94
CA ARG A 66 -4.86 -11.92 16.46
C ARG A 66 -6.20 -12.59 16.73
N ALA A 67 -6.71 -12.45 17.94
CA ALA A 67 -7.98 -13.05 18.34
C ALA A 67 -9.12 -12.52 17.45
N ASP A 68 -9.20 -11.20 17.26
CA ASP A 68 -10.22 -10.59 16.40
C ASP A 68 -10.05 -10.97 14.92
N TRP A 69 -8.82 -11.11 14.44
CA TRP A 69 -8.56 -11.53 13.05
C TRP A 69 -9.05 -12.95 12.74
N LEU A 70 -8.80 -13.89 13.65
CA LEU A 70 -9.11 -15.31 13.47
C LEU A 70 -10.52 -15.68 13.92
N ALA A 71 -11.19 -14.81 14.69
CA ALA A 71 -12.55 -15.01 15.14
C ALA A 71 -13.57 -14.90 14.00
N ASP A 72 -14.67 -15.64 14.14
CA ASP A 72 -15.79 -15.45 13.23
C ASP A 72 -16.58 -14.18 13.52
N SER A 73 -16.67 -13.82 14.79
CA SER A 73 -17.28 -12.58 15.27
C SER A 73 -16.25 -11.85 16.13
N PRO A 74 -15.54 -10.84 15.59
CA PRO A 74 -14.53 -10.11 16.34
C PRO A 74 -15.16 -9.21 17.40
N ALA A 75 -14.47 -9.04 18.53
CA ALA A 75 -14.87 -8.13 19.60
C ALA A 75 -14.73 -6.66 19.16
N VAL A 76 -13.69 -6.36 18.37
CA VAL A 76 -13.50 -5.05 17.70
C VAL A 76 -13.55 -5.26 16.19
N PRO A 77 -14.38 -4.49 15.44
CA PRO A 77 -14.43 -4.59 13.98
C PRO A 77 -13.04 -4.44 13.35
N LEU A 78 -12.72 -5.29 12.36
CA LEU A 78 -11.43 -5.24 11.67
C LEU A 78 -11.20 -3.94 10.90
N ASP A 79 -12.26 -3.22 10.56
CA ASP A 79 -12.18 -1.88 9.95
C ASP A 79 -11.87 -0.76 10.96
N SER A 80 -11.82 -1.06 12.26
CA SER A 80 -11.29 -0.12 13.25
C SER A 80 -9.79 0.09 12.99
N ASP A 81 -9.32 1.33 13.03
CA ASP A 81 -7.89 1.64 12.87
C ASP A 81 -6.99 0.84 13.84
N SER A 82 -7.49 0.56 15.05
CA SER A 82 -6.82 -0.26 16.08
C SER A 82 -6.69 -1.75 15.74
N ARG A 83 -7.32 -2.20 14.66
CA ARG A 83 -7.22 -3.57 14.12
C ARG A 83 -6.67 -3.56 12.71
N ALA A 84 -7.21 -2.71 11.85
CA ALA A 84 -6.83 -2.59 10.45
C ALA A 84 -5.34 -2.31 10.29
N ALA A 85 -4.81 -1.26 10.93
CA ALA A 85 -3.44 -0.82 10.73
C ALA A 85 -2.38 -1.84 11.20
N PRO A 86 -2.41 -2.35 12.46
CA PRO A 86 -1.45 -3.36 12.91
C PRO A 86 -1.55 -4.66 12.11
N LEU A 87 -2.77 -5.10 11.80
CA LEU A 87 -2.96 -6.36 11.08
C LEU A 87 -2.56 -6.25 9.60
N LEU A 88 -2.87 -5.15 8.93
CA LEU A 88 -2.43 -4.92 7.54
C LEU A 88 -0.91 -4.91 7.46
N PHE A 89 -0.24 -4.17 8.34
CA PHE A 89 1.22 -4.17 8.38
C PHE A 89 1.79 -5.58 8.61
N ALA A 90 1.20 -6.34 9.55
CA ALA A 90 1.61 -7.73 9.81
C ALA A 90 1.45 -8.62 8.58
N VAL A 91 0.31 -8.54 7.89
CA VAL A 91 0.01 -9.32 6.69
C VAL A 91 0.91 -8.92 5.53
N ASP A 92 1.04 -7.63 5.23
CA ASP A 92 1.88 -7.14 4.12
C ASP A 92 3.35 -7.52 4.32
N TYR A 93 3.87 -7.32 5.53
CA TYR A 93 5.21 -7.78 5.90
C TYR A 93 5.36 -9.30 5.71
N ALA A 94 4.41 -10.09 6.22
CA ALA A 94 4.44 -11.54 6.13
C ALA A 94 4.31 -12.07 4.70
N MET A 95 3.51 -11.41 3.85
CA MET A 95 3.41 -11.71 2.42
C MET A 95 4.75 -11.46 1.72
N GLY A 96 5.42 -10.35 2.02
CA GLY A 96 6.78 -10.08 1.53
C GLY A 96 7.78 -11.18 1.94
N ARG A 97 7.80 -11.54 3.23
CA ARG A 97 8.67 -12.62 3.75
C ARG A 97 8.34 -13.99 3.15
N LEU A 98 7.06 -14.29 2.92
CA LEU A 98 6.63 -15.53 2.29
C LEU A 98 7.15 -15.61 0.84
N VAL A 99 7.01 -14.55 0.05
CA VAL A 99 7.53 -14.51 -1.32
C VAL A 99 9.05 -14.66 -1.35
N GLU A 100 9.78 -14.00 -0.45
CA GLU A 100 11.24 -14.18 -0.31
C GLU A 100 11.60 -15.62 0.07
N SER A 101 10.78 -16.29 0.90
CA SER A 101 11.02 -17.67 1.32
C SER A 101 10.93 -18.69 0.17
N TRP A 102 10.23 -18.34 -0.92
CA TRP A 102 10.19 -19.13 -2.15
C TRP A 102 11.43 -18.95 -3.04
N GLY A 103 12.42 -18.18 -2.58
CA GLY A 103 13.65 -17.89 -3.31
C GLY A 103 13.54 -16.73 -4.29
N VAL A 104 12.39 -16.04 -4.33
CA VAL A 104 12.22 -14.82 -5.12
C VAL A 104 13.07 -13.72 -4.48
N ARG A 105 13.88 -13.04 -5.29
CA ARG A 105 14.65 -11.86 -4.88
C ARG A 105 14.03 -10.63 -5.55
N PRO A 106 13.19 -9.85 -4.85
CA PRO A 106 12.62 -8.63 -5.40
C PRO A 106 13.74 -7.67 -5.79
N GLY A 107 13.63 -7.09 -6.99
CA GLY A 107 14.55 -6.05 -7.43
C GLY A 107 14.14 -4.67 -6.91
N ALA A 108 12.87 -4.50 -6.54
CA ALA A 108 12.38 -3.30 -5.87
C ALA A 108 11.14 -3.55 -5.02
N TYR A 109 10.83 -2.60 -4.15
CA TYR A 109 9.62 -2.50 -3.36
C TYR A 109 8.86 -1.20 -3.66
N LEU A 110 7.53 -1.25 -3.57
CA LEU A 110 6.64 -0.09 -3.70
C LEU A 110 5.52 -0.19 -2.68
N GLY A 111 5.38 0.78 -1.79
CA GLY A 111 4.27 0.83 -0.83
C GLY A 111 3.21 1.87 -1.21
N HIS A 112 1.97 1.60 -0.84
CA HIS A 112 0.89 2.60 -0.86
C HIS A 112 0.53 2.99 0.57
N SER A 113 0.70 4.27 0.93
CA SER A 113 0.38 4.76 2.27
C SER A 113 1.07 3.91 3.36
N MET A 114 0.30 3.25 4.23
CA MET A 114 0.82 2.35 5.27
C MET A 114 1.66 1.18 4.74
N GLY A 115 1.39 0.70 3.52
CA GLY A 115 2.21 -0.35 2.88
C GLY A 115 3.66 0.07 2.66
N GLU A 116 3.96 1.37 2.69
CA GLU A 116 5.32 1.88 2.59
C GLU A 116 6.18 1.55 3.81
N PHE A 117 5.58 1.35 4.98
CA PHE A 117 6.33 0.85 6.14
C PHE A 117 6.73 -0.61 5.97
N ALA A 118 5.84 -1.46 5.44
CA ALA A 118 6.19 -2.84 5.14
C ALA A 118 7.32 -2.90 4.09
N ALA A 119 7.20 -2.10 3.03
CA ALA A 119 8.23 -1.94 2.00
C ALA A 119 9.56 -1.46 2.59
N ALA A 120 9.54 -0.45 3.47
CA ALA A 120 10.73 0.12 4.10
C ALA A 120 11.43 -0.85 5.06
N VAL A 121 10.67 -1.65 5.83
CA VAL A 121 11.26 -2.70 6.69
C VAL A 121 11.90 -3.81 5.85
N LEU A 122 11.23 -4.26 4.78
CA LEU A 122 11.77 -5.28 3.87
C LEU A 122 13.00 -4.78 3.11
N ALA A 123 13.00 -3.52 2.69
CA ALA A 123 14.15 -2.84 2.12
C ALA A 123 15.30 -2.64 3.13
N GLY A 124 14.99 -2.73 4.43
CA GLY A 124 15.97 -2.62 5.51
C GLY A 124 16.19 -1.22 6.05
N VAL A 125 15.32 -0.26 5.72
CA VAL A 125 15.37 1.12 6.24
C VAL A 125 15.04 1.14 7.72
N PHE A 126 13.93 0.52 8.11
CA PHE A 126 13.53 0.35 9.49
C PHE A 126 13.86 -1.06 9.98
N ARG A 127 14.19 -1.15 11.27
CA ARG A 127 14.07 -2.40 11.99
C ARG A 127 12.59 -2.70 12.24
N LEU A 128 12.24 -3.99 12.32
CA LEU A 128 10.85 -4.42 12.50
C LEU A 128 10.25 -3.88 13.81
N ASP A 129 10.99 -3.99 14.91
CA ASP A 129 10.61 -3.50 16.24
C ASP A 129 10.30 -1.99 16.21
N ASP A 130 11.19 -1.20 15.62
CA ASP A 130 11.00 0.26 15.48
C ASP A 130 9.78 0.61 14.62
N ALA A 131 9.56 -0.09 13.49
CA ALA A 131 8.39 0.14 12.65
C ALA A 131 7.08 -0.20 13.35
N VAL A 132 7.03 -1.30 14.12
CA VAL A 132 5.84 -1.68 14.90
C VAL A 132 5.57 -0.68 16.02
N ARG A 133 6.62 -0.20 16.71
CA ARG A 133 6.49 0.86 17.73
C ARG A 133 5.95 2.16 17.13
N LEU A 134 6.46 2.58 15.97
CA LEU A 134 5.95 3.75 15.24
C LEU A 134 4.48 3.59 14.86
N LEU A 135 4.12 2.42 14.32
CA LEU A 135 2.75 2.09 13.95
C LEU A 135 1.79 2.19 15.13
N ARG A 136 2.16 1.61 16.28
CA ARG A 136 1.37 1.67 17.51
C ARG A 136 1.15 3.10 17.98
N GLU A 137 2.21 3.90 18.02
CA GLU A 137 2.09 5.31 18.42
C GLU A 137 1.23 6.11 17.44
N ARG A 138 1.32 5.82 16.14
CA ARG A 138 0.47 6.46 15.13
C ARG A 138 -1.01 6.17 15.37
N VAL A 139 -1.35 4.89 15.54
CA VAL A 139 -2.73 4.46 15.85
C VAL A 139 -3.23 5.13 17.12
N ARG A 140 -2.39 5.23 18.16
CA ARG A 140 -2.74 5.89 19.42
C ARG A 140 -3.05 7.38 19.23
N MET A 141 -2.16 8.11 18.58
CA MET A 141 -2.28 9.56 18.35
C MET A 141 -3.42 9.89 17.38
N GLN A 142 -3.68 9.04 16.39
CA GLN A 142 -4.77 9.23 15.43
C GLN A 142 -6.16 9.26 16.09
N ARG A 143 -6.33 8.66 17.27
CA ARG A 143 -7.59 8.71 18.02
C ARG A 143 -8.03 10.12 18.42
N THR A 144 -7.10 11.08 18.45
CA THR A 144 -7.40 12.49 18.76
C THR A 144 -7.60 13.35 17.51
N THR A 145 -7.48 12.77 16.31
CA THR A 145 -7.66 13.50 15.05
C THR A 145 -9.13 13.90 14.86
N PRO A 146 -9.43 15.16 14.48
CA PRO A 146 -10.78 15.59 14.15
C PRO A 146 -11.42 14.73 13.06
N ALA A 147 -12.73 14.47 13.19
CA ALA A 147 -13.45 13.64 12.24
C ALA A 147 -13.46 14.26 10.82
N GLY A 148 -13.15 13.43 9.84
CA GLY A 148 -13.17 13.77 8.42
C GLY A 148 -13.58 12.58 7.56
N GLY A 149 -12.91 12.41 6.44
CA GLY A 149 -13.03 11.22 5.61
C GLY A 149 -12.38 11.44 4.25
N MET A 150 -12.73 10.57 3.30
CA MET A 150 -12.18 10.59 1.96
C MET A 150 -13.23 10.26 0.88
N LEU A 151 -13.05 10.79 -0.32
CA LEU A 151 -13.86 10.54 -1.51
C LEU A 151 -12.98 10.02 -2.65
N ALA A 152 -13.23 8.81 -3.14
CA ALA A 152 -12.64 8.33 -4.38
C ALA A 152 -13.45 8.85 -5.58
N VAL A 153 -12.81 9.62 -6.45
CA VAL A 153 -13.43 10.31 -7.59
C VAL A 153 -12.91 9.67 -8.89
N ALA A 154 -13.82 9.35 -9.80
CA ALA A 154 -13.49 8.80 -11.12
C ALA A 154 -13.04 9.91 -12.10
N ALA A 155 -11.96 10.61 -11.76
CA ALA A 155 -11.43 11.76 -12.51
C ALA A 155 -9.90 11.81 -12.40
N ALA A 156 -9.26 12.53 -13.31
CA ALA A 156 -7.83 12.84 -13.20
C ALA A 156 -7.60 13.93 -12.13
N GLU A 157 -6.39 13.99 -11.59
CA GLU A 157 -6.00 14.97 -10.56
C GLU A 157 -6.33 16.41 -10.96
N ARG A 158 -5.92 16.82 -12.17
CA ARG A 158 -6.18 18.17 -12.72
C ARG A 158 -7.67 18.53 -12.80
N GLU A 159 -8.56 17.55 -12.91
CA GLU A 159 -10.00 17.79 -12.99
C GLU A 159 -10.62 18.01 -11.61
N VAL A 160 -9.97 17.52 -10.55
CA VAL A 160 -10.45 17.63 -9.18
C VAL A 160 -9.83 18.79 -8.39
N THR A 161 -8.76 19.40 -8.89
CA THR A 161 -8.09 20.55 -8.25
C THR A 161 -9.07 21.70 -7.95
N ARG A 162 -10.11 21.89 -8.78
CA ARG A 162 -11.17 22.89 -8.55
C ARG A 162 -12.09 22.61 -7.35
N TYR A 163 -12.03 21.41 -6.77
CA TYR A 163 -12.78 21.05 -5.56
C TYR A 163 -11.93 21.11 -4.28
N VAL A 164 -10.63 21.34 -4.41
CA VAL A 164 -9.70 21.53 -3.29
C VAL A 164 -9.92 22.91 -2.65
N GLY A 165 -9.88 22.98 -1.32
CA GLY A 165 -10.21 24.18 -0.54
C GLY A 165 -10.74 23.82 0.85
N ASP A 166 -10.70 24.75 1.79
CA ASP A 166 -11.23 24.58 3.16
C ASP A 166 -10.73 23.32 3.88
N GLY A 167 -9.45 22.98 3.68
CA GLY A 167 -8.80 21.79 4.23
C GLY A 167 -9.07 20.49 3.46
N VAL A 168 -9.89 20.50 2.40
CA VAL A 168 -9.98 19.39 1.45
C VAL A 168 -8.81 19.47 0.48
N VAL A 169 -8.05 18.39 0.38
CA VAL A 169 -6.87 18.24 -0.48
C VAL A 169 -6.97 16.99 -1.34
N VAL A 170 -6.06 16.86 -2.32
CA VAL A 170 -5.80 15.57 -2.97
C VAL A 170 -5.03 14.70 -1.98
N GLY A 171 -5.64 13.59 -1.55
CA GLY A 171 -5.00 12.63 -0.65
C GLY A 171 -4.30 11.49 -1.39
N ALA A 172 -4.74 11.14 -2.61
CA ALA A 172 -4.06 10.12 -3.41
C ALA A 172 -4.36 10.25 -4.92
N VAL A 173 -3.40 9.84 -5.75
CA VAL A 173 -3.52 9.66 -7.19
C VAL A 173 -3.24 8.18 -7.51
N ASN A 174 -4.30 7.38 -7.55
CA ASN A 174 -4.25 5.92 -7.67
C ASN A 174 -4.35 5.41 -9.11
N GLY A 175 -4.68 6.29 -10.05
CA GLY A 175 -4.81 5.96 -11.47
C GLY A 175 -5.04 7.20 -12.34
N PRO A 176 -5.04 7.06 -13.67
CA PRO A 176 -5.18 8.18 -14.58
C PRO A 176 -6.56 8.86 -14.48
N ARG A 177 -7.56 8.13 -13.98
CA ARG A 177 -8.92 8.63 -13.67
C ARG A 177 -9.39 8.15 -12.29
N HIS A 178 -8.48 8.06 -11.33
CA HIS A 178 -8.78 7.63 -9.98
C HIS A 178 -7.99 8.48 -8.97
N THR A 179 -8.64 9.54 -8.49
CA THR A 179 -8.08 10.47 -7.51
C THR A 179 -8.92 10.46 -6.24
N VAL A 180 -8.26 10.54 -5.08
CA VAL A 180 -8.93 10.58 -3.78
C VAL A 180 -8.82 11.99 -3.21
N LEU A 181 -9.95 12.57 -2.84
CA LEU A 181 -10.01 13.80 -2.06
C LEU A 181 -10.12 13.46 -0.57
N SER A 182 -9.43 14.19 0.29
CA SER A 182 -9.38 13.96 1.74
C SER A 182 -9.57 15.27 2.48
N GLY A 183 -10.32 15.26 3.58
CA GLY A 183 -10.48 16.46 4.38
C GLY A 183 -11.56 16.39 5.47
N PRO A 184 -11.80 17.50 6.18
CA PRO A 184 -12.75 17.56 7.28
C PRO A 184 -14.19 17.28 6.83
N ARG A 185 -15.02 16.75 7.75
CA ARG A 185 -16.35 16.20 7.42
C ARG A 185 -17.26 17.20 6.68
N GLY A 186 -17.35 18.43 7.17
CA GLY A 186 -18.21 19.49 6.59
C GLY A 186 -17.77 19.91 5.20
N PRO A 187 -16.54 20.45 5.03
CA PRO A 187 -15.96 20.79 3.73
C PRO A 187 -16.03 19.64 2.71
N LEU A 188 -15.71 18.41 3.13
CA LEU A 188 -15.76 17.24 2.26
C LEU A 188 -17.20 16.87 1.85
N HIS A 189 -18.21 17.16 2.67
CA HIS A 189 -19.61 17.01 2.30
C HIS A 189 -20.01 18.01 1.22
N ALA A 190 -19.67 19.29 1.37
CA ALA A 190 -19.92 20.31 0.34
C ALA A 190 -19.21 19.98 -0.99
N VAL A 191 -18.00 19.42 -0.94
CA VAL A 191 -17.31 18.91 -2.13
C VAL A 191 -18.07 17.75 -2.78
N ALA A 192 -18.65 16.83 -2.00
CA ALA A 192 -19.47 15.75 -2.54
C ALA A 192 -20.72 16.27 -3.27
N GLU A 193 -21.39 17.28 -2.72
CA GLU A 193 -22.55 17.92 -3.37
C GLU A 193 -22.16 18.60 -4.69
N ARG A 194 -21.02 19.32 -4.71
CA ARG A 194 -20.49 19.94 -5.93
C ARG A 194 -20.10 18.90 -6.99
N LEU A 195 -19.48 17.80 -6.58
CA LEU A 195 -19.16 16.69 -7.48
C LEU A 195 -20.44 16.10 -8.11
N ALA A 196 -21.49 15.92 -7.31
CA ALA A 196 -22.78 15.42 -7.79
C ALA A 196 -23.46 16.41 -8.76
N ALA A 197 -23.45 17.70 -8.44
CA ALA A 197 -23.98 18.77 -9.30
C ALA A 197 -23.26 18.84 -10.66
N ASP A 198 -21.95 18.58 -10.67
CA ASP A 198 -21.14 18.51 -11.88
C ASP A 198 -21.22 17.16 -12.62
N GLY A 199 -22.09 16.23 -12.17
CA GLY A 199 -22.27 14.91 -12.78
C GLY A 199 -21.05 13.99 -12.66
N ARG A 200 -20.18 14.21 -11.67
CA ARG A 200 -18.97 13.39 -11.45
C ARG A 200 -19.30 12.14 -10.66
N THR A 201 -18.82 10.99 -11.12
CA THR A 201 -18.90 9.74 -10.36
C THR A 201 -17.88 9.75 -9.22
N PHE A 202 -18.32 9.52 -8.00
CA PHE A 202 -17.47 9.36 -6.83
C PHE A 202 -18.07 8.38 -5.82
N ARG A 203 -17.24 7.92 -4.88
CA ARG A 203 -17.62 7.05 -3.77
C ARG A 203 -16.97 7.55 -2.48
N ARG A 204 -17.74 7.59 -1.39
CA ARG A 204 -17.19 7.83 -0.05
C ARG A 204 -16.45 6.58 0.42
N LEU A 205 -15.22 6.75 0.91
CA LEU A 205 -14.45 5.65 1.50
C LEU A 205 -14.93 5.38 2.93
N ALA A 206 -14.87 4.11 3.35
CA ALA A 206 -15.28 3.67 4.68
C ALA A 206 -14.20 4.03 5.73
N THR A 207 -13.99 5.33 5.93
CA THR A 207 -13.10 5.87 6.96
C THR A 207 -13.64 7.20 7.46
N HIS A 208 -13.42 7.46 8.75
CA HIS A 208 -13.68 8.75 9.38
C HIS A 208 -12.42 9.58 9.58
N THR A 209 -11.27 9.05 9.15
CA THR A 209 -9.99 9.73 9.22
C THR A 209 -9.67 10.35 7.86
N PRO A 210 -9.38 11.66 7.80
CA PRO A 210 -8.94 12.31 6.57
C PRO A 210 -7.44 12.05 6.35
N TYR A 211 -7.07 10.81 6.03
CA TYR A 211 -5.68 10.45 5.74
C TYR A 211 -5.10 11.30 4.61
N HIS A 212 -3.80 11.56 4.63
CA HIS A 212 -3.11 12.35 3.60
C HIS A 212 -3.69 13.76 3.47
N SER A 213 -3.91 14.40 4.62
CA SER A 213 -4.41 15.78 4.70
C SER A 213 -3.80 16.53 5.89
N PRO A 214 -3.84 17.88 5.89
CA PRO A 214 -3.35 18.69 7.01
C PRO A 214 -4.00 18.38 8.37
N ALA A 215 -5.15 17.68 8.40
CA ALA A 215 -5.78 17.29 9.67
C ALA A 215 -4.92 16.31 10.49
N LEU A 216 -3.94 15.66 9.86
CA LEU A 216 -2.97 14.76 10.51
C LEU A 216 -1.65 15.44 10.89
N GLU A 217 -1.53 16.77 10.77
CA GLU A 217 -0.32 17.50 11.19
C GLU A 217 0.12 17.20 12.64
N PRO A 218 -0.78 17.05 13.64
CA PRO A 218 -0.37 16.66 14.99
C PRO A 218 0.33 15.29 15.05
N LEU A 219 0.00 14.38 14.13
CA LEU A 219 0.63 13.07 14.01
C LEU A 219 2.07 13.18 13.49
N VAL A 220 2.30 14.09 12.55
CA VAL A 220 3.64 14.39 12.00
C VAL A 220 4.54 14.88 13.12
N LEU A 221 4.08 15.88 13.88
CA LEU A 221 4.83 16.46 14.99
C LEU A 221 5.15 15.42 16.07
N GLY A 222 4.16 14.60 16.46
CA GLY A 222 4.35 13.57 17.49
C GLY A 222 5.24 12.40 17.05
N THR A 223 5.28 12.07 15.76
CA THR A 223 6.08 10.93 15.26
C THR A 223 7.48 11.30 14.81
N ARG A 224 7.75 12.57 14.48
CA ARG A 224 9.09 13.05 14.11
C ARG A 224 10.14 12.75 15.18
N GLU A 225 9.84 13.04 16.45
CA GLU A 225 10.75 12.77 17.57
C GLU A 225 11.01 11.26 17.74
N LEU A 226 9.95 10.46 17.63
CA LEU A 226 10.05 9.00 17.73
C LEU A 226 10.93 8.42 16.61
N ILE A 227 10.75 8.89 15.38
CA ILE A 227 11.57 8.45 14.23
C ILE A 227 13.01 8.93 14.38
N GLY A 228 13.23 10.16 14.87
CA GLY A 228 14.57 10.70 15.11
C GLY A 228 15.40 9.91 16.13
N ALA A 229 14.75 9.14 17.01
CA ALA A 229 15.40 8.23 17.94
C ALA A 229 15.68 6.82 17.35
N MET A 230 15.15 6.52 16.16
CA MET A 230 15.32 5.23 15.48
C MET A 230 16.60 5.22 14.65
N ARG A 231 17.19 4.03 14.48
CA ARG A 231 18.32 3.85 13.57
C ARG A 231 17.81 3.54 12.17
N LEU A 232 17.65 4.57 11.35
CA LEU A 232 17.35 4.44 9.93
C LEU A 232 18.61 3.98 9.16
N SER A 233 18.40 3.20 8.10
CA SER A 233 19.47 2.71 7.23
C SER A 233 19.13 2.95 5.76
N VAL A 234 20.16 3.05 4.93
CA VAL A 234 19.99 3.08 3.47
C VAL A 234 19.34 1.76 3.01
N PRO A 235 18.38 1.79 2.05
CA PRO A 235 17.74 0.59 1.51
C PRO A 235 18.77 -0.37 0.91
N ARG A 236 18.66 -1.67 1.21
CA ARG A 236 19.46 -2.74 0.58
C ARG A 236 18.86 -3.22 -0.75
N THR A 237 17.60 -2.89 -0.98
CA THR A 237 16.83 -3.16 -2.19
C THR A 237 16.15 -1.86 -2.60
N ASP A 238 16.05 -1.58 -3.90
CA ASP A 238 15.40 -0.36 -4.40
C ASP A 238 14.01 -0.20 -3.76
N LEU A 239 13.73 1.01 -3.27
CA LEU A 239 12.45 1.36 -2.68
C LEU A 239 11.90 2.55 -3.45
N TYR A 240 10.75 2.40 -4.10
CA TYR A 240 10.06 3.52 -4.74
C TYR A 240 9.06 4.10 -3.76
N SER A 241 9.16 5.41 -3.53
CA SER A 241 8.25 6.11 -2.63
C SER A 241 7.03 6.65 -3.38
N ALA A 242 5.86 6.34 -2.84
CA ALA A 242 4.62 6.93 -3.32
C ALA A 242 4.44 8.40 -2.90
N TYR A 243 5.38 9.02 -2.17
CA TYR A 243 5.31 10.45 -1.83
C TYR A 243 6.08 11.32 -2.82
N THR A 244 7.22 10.84 -3.31
CA THR A 244 8.08 11.57 -4.26
C THR A 244 7.88 11.13 -5.70
N ALA A 245 7.06 10.10 -5.93
CA ALA A 245 6.83 9.50 -7.24
C ALA A 245 8.11 8.98 -7.93
N GLY A 246 9.06 8.50 -7.12
CA GLY A 246 10.40 8.15 -7.58
C GLY A 246 11.08 7.08 -6.74
N LEU A 247 12.28 6.71 -7.18
CA LEU A 247 13.21 5.92 -6.37
C LEU A 247 13.61 6.75 -5.15
N LEU A 248 13.45 6.18 -3.96
CA LEU A 248 13.83 6.81 -2.71
C LEU A 248 15.35 6.97 -2.66
N SER A 249 15.82 8.20 -2.47
CA SER A 249 17.24 8.48 -2.35
C SER A 249 17.78 8.08 -0.98
N GLU A 250 19.10 7.84 -0.88
CA GLU A 250 19.72 7.51 0.41
C GLU A 250 19.51 8.60 1.48
N PRO A 251 19.63 9.91 1.17
CA PRO A 251 19.36 10.96 2.15
C PRO A 251 17.91 10.97 2.64
N GLU A 252 16.93 10.80 1.73
CA GLU A 252 15.52 10.73 2.11
C GLU A 252 15.23 9.49 2.97
N ALA A 253 15.86 8.35 2.67
CA ALA A 253 15.63 7.11 3.41
C ALA A 253 16.07 7.20 4.87
N VAL A 254 17.10 7.98 5.18
CA VAL A 254 17.61 8.18 6.54
C VAL A 254 17.13 9.49 7.18
N ASP A 255 16.20 10.20 6.53
CA ASP A 255 15.62 11.44 7.05
C ASP A 255 14.34 11.14 7.84
N ALA A 256 14.33 11.53 9.12
CA ALA A 256 13.16 11.38 9.97
C ALA A 256 11.96 12.21 9.47
N ASP A 257 12.21 13.35 8.86
CA ASP A 257 11.18 14.28 8.39
C ASP A 257 10.41 13.70 7.21
N PHE A 258 11.12 13.03 6.31
CA PHE A 258 10.56 12.28 5.19
C PHE A 258 9.52 11.25 5.66
N TRP A 259 9.85 10.47 6.69
CA TRP A 259 8.94 9.47 7.22
C TRP A 259 7.82 10.06 8.09
N ALA A 260 8.10 11.16 8.79
CA ALA A 260 7.14 11.83 9.65
C ALA A 260 6.00 12.48 8.86
N VAL A 261 6.27 13.09 7.70
CA VAL A 261 5.26 13.79 6.88
C VAL A 261 4.29 12.84 6.16
N GLN A 262 4.58 11.55 6.13
CA GLN A 262 3.79 10.52 5.46
C GLN A 262 2.26 10.61 5.67
N PRO A 263 1.75 10.87 6.89
CA PRO A 263 0.31 10.93 7.11
C PRO A 263 -0.38 12.16 6.48
N THR A 264 0.36 13.21 6.14
CA THR A 264 -0.18 14.44 5.55
C THR A 264 0.13 14.59 4.07
N ALA A 265 1.20 13.94 3.58
CA ALA A 265 1.58 13.93 2.17
C ALA A 265 0.61 13.11 1.29
N PRO A 266 0.33 13.52 0.04
CA PRO A 266 -0.50 12.77 -0.89
C PRO A 266 0.19 11.47 -1.35
N VAL A 267 -0.59 10.42 -1.59
CA VAL A 267 -0.09 9.15 -2.16
C VAL A 267 -0.12 9.18 -3.69
N LEU A 268 1.02 9.34 -4.33
CA LEU A 268 1.24 9.40 -5.78
C LEU A 268 1.49 8.01 -6.39
N PHE A 269 0.66 7.02 -6.06
CA PHE A 269 0.86 5.63 -6.52
C PHE A 269 0.97 5.50 -8.04
N TRP A 270 0.05 6.11 -8.80
CA TRP A 270 0.07 5.98 -10.26
C TRP A 270 1.30 6.64 -10.91
N PRO A 271 1.67 7.89 -10.56
CA PRO A 271 2.96 8.46 -10.98
C PRO A 271 4.16 7.59 -10.64
N THR A 272 4.19 6.99 -9.44
CA THR A 272 5.29 6.11 -9.00
C THR A 272 5.35 4.82 -9.82
N LEU A 273 4.19 4.20 -10.08
CA LEU A 273 4.08 3.00 -10.91
C LEU A 273 4.57 3.27 -12.34
N ASP A 274 4.21 4.42 -12.92
CA ASP A 274 4.69 4.82 -14.23
C ASP A 274 6.22 4.97 -14.24
N ARG A 275 6.82 5.52 -13.17
CA ARG A 275 8.27 5.57 -13.01
C ARG A 275 8.90 4.17 -12.93
N VAL A 276 8.37 3.28 -12.08
CA VAL A 276 8.84 1.89 -11.94
C VAL A 276 8.89 1.15 -13.29
N LEU A 277 7.88 1.37 -14.13
CA LEU A 277 7.71 0.73 -15.44
C LEU A 277 8.48 1.45 -16.56
N ARG A 278 8.92 2.69 -16.35
CA ARG A 278 9.89 3.38 -17.22
C ARG A 278 11.33 2.93 -16.96
N ASP A 279 11.64 2.58 -15.72
CA ASP A 279 12.97 2.12 -15.31
C ASP A 279 13.28 0.67 -15.76
N GLY A 280 12.29 -0.06 -16.28
CA GLY A 280 12.49 -1.37 -16.93
C GLY A 280 11.24 -2.24 -16.94
N ASP A 281 11.29 -3.34 -17.69
CA ASP A 281 10.21 -4.33 -17.72
C ASP A 281 10.12 -5.10 -16.38
N ARG A 282 8.94 -5.07 -15.74
CA ARG A 282 8.73 -5.61 -14.39
C ARG A 282 7.70 -6.73 -14.34
N LEU A 283 7.87 -7.63 -13.38
CA LEU A 283 6.80 -8.46 -12.85
C LEU A 283 6.34 -7.84 -11.53
N LEU A 284 5.20 -7.16 -11.58
CA LEU A 284 4.58 -6.54 -10.42
C LEU A 284 3.82 -7.61 -9.63
N VAL A 285 4.02 -7.69 -8.32
CA VAL A 285 3.31 -8.62 -7.45
C VAL A 285 2.73 -7.83 -6.29
N GLU A 286 1.40 -7.73 -6.20
CA GLU A 286 0.73 -7.19 -5.01
C GLU A 286 0.85 -8.21 -3.88
N ALA A 287 1.67 -7.89 -2.88
CA ALA A 287 2.00 -8.72 -1.73
C ALA A 287 1.21 -8.23 -0.50
N GLY A 288 -0.11 -8.35 -0.58
CA GLY A 288 -1.04 -7.99 0.47
C GLY A 288 -2.39 -8.67 0.28
N PRO A 289 -3.39 -8.37 1.13
CA PRO A 289 -4.65 -9.09 1.17
C PRO A 289 -5.65 -8.71 0.06
N SER A 290 -5.31 -7.76 -0.81
CA SER A 290 -6.26 -7.14 -1.73
C SER A 290 -5.79 -7.18 -3.19
N GLN A 291 -6.60 -6.57 -4.07
CA GLN A 291 -6.23 -6.28 -5.45
C GLN A 291 -6.25 -4.77 -5.76
N SER A 292 -6.05 -3.94 -4.73
CA SER A 292 -6.20 -2.48 -4.81
C SER A 292 -5.12 -1.81 -5.66
N LEU A 293 -3.92 -2.41 -5.74
CA LEU A 293 -2.79 -1.91 -6.52
C LEU A 293 -2.67 -2.59 -7.89
N SER A 294 -2.93 -3.89 -7.94
CA SER A 294 -2.89 -4.71 -9.14
C SER A 294 -4.00 -4.34 -10.11
N ALA A 295 -5.21 -4.01 -9.62
CA ALA A 295 -6.32 -3.58 -10.47
C ALA A 295 -5.98 -2.34 -11.33
N PRO A 296 -5.52 -1.20 -10.78
CA PRO A 296 -5.06 -0.07 -11.60
C PRO A 296 -3.83 -0.43 -12.43
N ALA A 297 -2.87 -1.21 -11.90
CA ALA A 297 -1.67 -1.58 -12.64
C ALA A 297 -1.94 -2.38 -13.92
N ARG A 298 -2.98 -3.23 -13.95
CA ARG A 298 -3.44 -3.94 -15.19
C ARG A 298 -3.79 -2.97 -16.31
N GLY A 299 -4.24 -1.76 -15.98
CA GLY A 299 -4.57 -0.70 -16.94
C GLY A 299 -3.36 0.02 -17.54
N HIS A 300 -2.16 -0.16 -16.98
CA HIS A 300 -0.96 0.56 -17.42
C HIS A 300 -0.52 0.15 -18.84
N PRO A 301 -0.12 1.08 -19.72
CA PRO A 301 0.27 0.76 -21.10
C PRO A 301 1.35 -0.32 -21.21
N ALA A 302 2.36 -0.30 -20.33
CA ALA A 302 3.42 -1.31 -20.30
C ALA A 302 2.93 -2.71 -19.92
N VAL A 303 1.86 -2.82 -19.13
CA VAL A 303 1.25 -4.11 -18.79
C VAL A 303 0.33 -4.58 -19.92
N ARG A 304 -0.49 -3.68 -20.47
CA ARG A 304 -1.38 -4.00 -21.60
C ARG A 304 -0.64 -4.41 -22.88
N SER A 305 0.56 -3.88 -23.10
CA SER A 305 1.41 -4.27 -24.23
C SER A 305 2.20 -5.56 -24.01
N GLY A 306 2.13 -6.16 -22.82
CA GLY A 306 2.86 -7.38 -22.46
C GLY A 306 4.35 -7.17 -22.16
N ARG A 307 4.85 -5.93 -22.18
CA ARG A 307 6.23 -5.62 -21.75
C ARG A 307 6.43 -5.96 -20.28
N SER A 308 5.48 -5.59 -19.43
CA SER A 308 5.42 -5.94 -18.01
C SER A 308 4.19 -6.79 -17.69
N ALA A 309 4.18 -7.41 -16.52
CA ALA A 309 3.06 -8.24 -16.04
C ALA A 309 2.73 -7.89 -14.59
N VAL A 310 1.50 -8.20 -14.17
CA VAL A 310 1.02 -7.97 -12.80
C VAL A 310 0.28 -9.19 -12.26
N LEU A 311 0.58 -9.54 -11.01
CA LEU A 311 -0.06 -10.60 -10.24
C LEU A 311 -0.55 -10.04 -8.91
N ALA A 312 -1.65 -10.58 -8.40
CA ALA A 312 -2.03 -10.45 -6.99
C ALA A 312 -1.66 -11.76 -6.30
N ALA A 313 -0.99 -11.69 -5.15
CA ALA A 313 -0.56 -12.89 -4.44
C ALA A 313 -1.74 -13.63 -3.76
N LEU A 314 -2.87 -12.93 -3.54
CA LEU A 314 -4.11 -13.44 -2.96
C LEU A 314 -5.34 -13.05 -3.81
#